data_AF-A0A939J7K0-F1
#
_entry.id   AF-A0A939J7K0-F1
#
_cell.length_a   1.000
_cell.length_b   1.000
_cell.length_c   1.000
_cell.angle_alpha   90.00
_cell.angle_beta   90.00
_cell.angle_gamma   90.00
#
_symmetry.space_group_name_H-M   'P 1'
#
loop_
_entity.id
_entity.type
_entity.pdbx_description
1 polymer ?
#
loop_
_entity_poly.entity_id
_entity_poly.type
_entity_poly.pdbx_seq_one_letter_code
_entity_poly.pdbx_strand_id
1 'polypeptide(L)'
;MFASLVAALAGFQLRGAGPVSKGARTILGVAVGASITPAVIHQLPQMAASVALIPIYLMLIGAIGLPYFTMVCKMDRVTAYYSAMPGGLQDMILFGEEAGGNVRALSLVHATRVLLIVSLAPIILTSFMGITLDNPVGAPASSLPVTEMLIMAAAALIGWKGAERVGMFGASIIGPMIVAAICSLTDLIHSRPPAEAILFAQFFIGTGIGVGYVGVTVKELRNYVVSGVVYVALLAVLAVIFSEIVVLTGLAPPLDGFLAFAPGGQAEMTVLAIITGADLGYVVVHHLTRLILVILGAPVFAKILAKPLPATDDSGSGSGKP
;
A
#
# COMPACT_ATOMS: atom_id res chain seq x y z
N MET A 1 13.74 9.79 -0.53
CA MET A 1 13.49 8.94 0.66
C MET A 1 14.71 8.87 1.57
N PHE A 2 15.80 8.17 1.22
CA PHE A 2 16.96 8.00 2.11
C PHE A 2 17.59 9.32 2.60
N ALA A 3 17.80 10.29 1.70
CA ALA A 3 18.32 11.61 2.11
C ALA A 3 17.41 12.28 3.17
N SER A 4 16.10 12.22 2.98
CA SER A 4 15.11 12.74 3.93
C SER A 4 15.11 11.94 5.25
N LEU A 5 15.24 10.62 5.19
CA LEU A 5 15.35 9.77 6.38
C LEU A 5 16.61 10.13 7.19
N VAL A 6 17.78 10.21 6.55
CA VAL A 6 19.04 10.56 7.20
C VAL A 6 18.95 11.95 7.83
N ALA A 7 18.43 12.94 7.10
CA ALA A 7 18.25 14.29 7.64
C ALA A 7 17.27 14.32 8.82
N ALA A 8 16.15 13.58 8.74
CA ALA A 8 15.19 13.46 9.84
C ALA A 8 15.82 12.83 11.10
N LEU A 9 16.61 11.76 10.93
CA LEU A 9 17.33 11.09 12.02
C LEU A 9 18.48 11.95 12.59
N ALA A 10 19.08 12.80 11.76
CA ALA A 10 20.08 13.78 12.19
C ALA A 10 19.45 15.00 12.92
N GLY A 11 18.13 15.02 13.12
CA GLY A 11 17.43 16.05 13.88
C GLY A 11 16.98 17.27 13.06
N PHE A 12 17.11 17.24 11.73
CA PHE A 12 16.60 18.32 10.89
C PHE A 12 15.07 18.31 10.88
N GLN A 13 14.47 19.50 11.02
CA GLN A 13 13.04 19.72 10.97
C GLN A 13 12.57 19.75 9.51
N LEU A 14 12.40 18.58 8.91
CA LEU A 14 11.85 18.47 7.56
C LEU A 14 10.33 18.67 7.61
N ARG A 15 9.81 19.43 6.65
CA ARG A 15 8.37 19.60 6.44
C ARG A 15 7.93 18.81 5.22
N GLY A 16 6.82 18.10 5.35
CA GLY A 16 6.20 17.39 4.23
C GLY A 16 5.68 18.38 3.19
N ALA A 17 5.59 17.96 1.93
CA ALA A 17 5.11 18.81 0.84
C ALA A 17 3.57 18.92 0.77
N GLY A 18 2.85 18.47 1.81
CA GLY A 18 1.42 18.67 2.03
C GLY A 18 0.55 18.51 0.77
N PRO A 19 -0.03 19.60 0.23
CA PRO A 19 -0.85 19.56 -1.00
C PRO A 19 -0.13 19.01 -2.22
N VAL A 20 1.18 19.25 -2.36
CA VAL A 20 1.99 18.74 -3.48
C VAL A 20 2.10 17.22 -3.40
N SER A 21 2.34 16.66 -2.22
CA SER A 21 2.34 15.20 -2.04
C SER A 21 0.97 14.57 -2.30
N LYS A 22 -0.13 15.27 -2.00
CA LYS A 22 -1.49 14.83 -2.36
C LYS A 22 -1.72 14.88 -3.88
N GLY A 23 -1.30 15.96 -4.54
CA GLY A 23 -1.36 16.08 -6.01
C GLY A 23 -0.47 15.05 -6.71
N ALA A 24 0.73 14.79 -6.21
CA ALA A 24 1.62 13.75 -6.73
C ALA A 24 0.96 12.36 -6.77
N ARG A 25 0.12 12.03 -5.78
CA ARG A 25 -0.62 10.76 -5.74
C ARG A 25 -1.65 10.63 -6.88
N THR A 26 -2.19 11.74 -7.40
CA THR A 26 -3.17 11.67 -8.48
C THR A 26 -2.55 11.20 -9.78
N ILE A 27 -1.29 11.57 -10.03
CA ILE A 27 -0.52 11.10 -11.19
C ILE A 27 -0.43 9.57 -11.17
N LEU A 28 -0.17 8.99 -10.01
CA LEU A 28 -0.06 7.54 -9.87
C LEU A 28 -1.41 6.85 -9.96
N GLY A 29 -2.48 7.48 -9.45
CA GLY A 29 -3.85 7.05 -9.70
C GLY A 29 -4.14 6.99 -11.21
N VAL A 30 -3.81 8.04 -11.97
CA VAL A 30 -3.96 8.04 -13.43
C VAL A 30 -3.08 6.97 -14.08
N ALA A 31 -1.84 6.78 -13.65
CA ALA A 31 -0.96 5.75 -14.21
C ALA A 31 -1.53 4.34 -14.03
N VAL A 32 -2.10 4.06 -12.86
CA VAL A 32 -2.80 2.79 -12.58
C VAL A 32 -4.06 2.68 -13.44
N GLY A 33 -4.89 3.72 -13.48
CA GLY A 33 -6.14 3.72 -14.23
C GLY A 33 -5.94 3.57 -15.74
N ALA A 34 -4.96 4.29 -16.32
CA ALA A 34 -4.56 4.18 -17.72
C ALA A 34 -3.97 2.79 -18.08
N SER A 35 -3.65 1.97 -17.08
CA SER A 35 -3.20 0.59 -17.27
C SER A 35 -4.35 -0.43 -17.25
N ILE A 36 -5.57 0.00 -16.91
CA ILE A 36 -6.78 -0.82 -17.00
C ILE A 36 -7.34 -0.66 -18.42
N THR A 37 -6.82 -1.48 -19.33
CA THR A 37 -7.22 -1.48 -20.74
C THR A 37 -8.31 -2.54 -21.00
N PRO A 38 -9.02 -2.48 -22.13
CA PRO A 38 -9.96 -3.54 -22.51
C PRO A 38 -9.32 -4.92 -22.53
N ALA A 39 -8.04 -5.03 -22.93
CA ALA A 39 -7.30 -6.28 -22.93
C ALA A 39 -7.15 -6.87 -21.51
N VAL A 40 -6.87 -6.04 -20.50
CA VAL A 40 -6.80 -6.49 -19.10
C VAL A 40 -8.16 -6.98 -18.62
N ILE A 41 -9.25 -6.30 -18.98
CA ILE A 41 -10.61 -6.73 -18.63
C ILE A 41 -10.93 -8.11 -19.19
N HIS A 42 -10.54 -8.38 -20.44
CA HIS A 42 -10.70 -9.70 -21.07
C HIS A 42 -9.83 -10.80 -20.43
N GLN A 43 -8.78 -10.41 -19.70
CA GLN A 43 -7.90 -11.33 -18.98
C GLN A 43 -8.31 -11.58 -17.52
N LEU A 44 -9.32 -10.87 -16.99
CA LEU A 44 -9.78 -11.04 -15.61
C LEU A 44 -10.21 -12.46 -15.26
N PRO A 45 -10.94 -13.21 -16.10
CA PRO A 45 -11.33 -14.59 -15.79
C PRO A 45 -10.13 -15.51 -15.55
N GLN A 46 -9.04 -15.31 -16.27
CA GLN A 46 -7.80 -16.08 -16.14
C GLN A 46 -7.10 -15.79 -14.81
N MET A 47 -7.21 -14.56 -14.31
CA MET A 47 -6.64 -14.13 -13.02
C MET A 47 -7.53 -14.46 -11.82
N ALA A 48 -8.77 -14.90 -12.03
CA ALA A 48 -9.77 -15.04 -10.97
C ALA A 48 -9.33 -15.99 -9.84
N ALA A 49 -8.67 -17.09 -10.19
CA ALA A 49 -8.18 -18.06 -9.21
C ALA A 49 -7.08 -17.49 -8.30
N SER A 50 -6.12 -16.74 -8.84
CA SER A 50 -5.08 -16.11 -8.02
C SER A 50 -5.63 -14.95 -7.19
N VAL A 51 -6.55 -14.16 -7.76
CA VAL A 51 -7.25 -13.07 -7.06
C VAL A 51 -8.09 -13.60 -5.90
N ALA A 52 -8.70 -14.79 -6.05
CA ALA A 52 -9.46 -15.45 -4.97
C ALA A 52 -8.59 -15.84 -3.76
N LEU A 53 -7.25 -15.89 -3.90
CA LEU A 53 -6.35 -16.11 -2.78
C LEU A 53 -6.19 -14.86 -1.90
N ILE A 54 -6.53 -13.66 -2.39
CA ILE A 54 -6.33 -12.40 -1.66
C ILE A 54 -7.13 -12.31 -0.36
N PRO A 55 -8.44 -12.66 -0.31
CA PRO A 55 -9.17 -12.74 0.95
C PRO A 55 -8.49 -13.66 1.97
N ILE A 56 -8.00 -14.83 1.53
CA ILE A 56 -7.30 -15.79 2.39
C ILE A 56 -5.99 -15.20 2.90
N TYR A 57 -5.22 -14.59 2.01
CA TYR A 57 -3.99 -13.87 2.33
C TYR A 57 -4.23 -12.79 3.39
N LEU A 58 -5.26 -11.96 3.21
CA LEU A 58 -5.64 -10.91 4.17
C LEU A 58 -6.07 -11.46 5.53
N MET A 59 -6.84 -12.54 5.55
CA MET A 59 -7.24 -13.20 6.80
C MET A 59 -6.04 -13.72 7.57
N LEU A 60 -5.07 -14.35 6.89
CA LEU A 60 -3.84 -14.83 7.53
C LEU A 60 -2.97 -13.67 8.03
N ILE A 61 -2.86 -12.58 7.27
CA ILE A 61 -2.18 -11.37 7.71
C ILE A 61 -2.79 -10.83 9.01
N GLY A 62 -4.12 -10.81 9.12
CA GLY A 62 -4.80 -10.39 10.33
C GLY A 62 -4.64 -11.36 11.50
N ALA A 63 -4.77 -12.66 11.22
CA ALA A 63 -4.63 -13.72 12.22
C ALA A 63 -3.21 -13.76 12.83
N ILE A 64 -2.18 -13.38 12.06
CA ILE A 64 -0.79 -13.30 12.55
C ILE A 64 -0.50 -11.92 13.14
N GLY A 65 -0.89 -10.86 12.44
CA GLY A 65 -0.53 -9.48 12.80
C GLY A 65 -1.24 -8.94 14.03
N LEU A 66 -2.53 -9.24 14.21
CA LEU A 66 -3.28 -8.74 15.36
C LEU A 66 -2.72 -9.31 16.69
N PRO A 67 -2.50 -10.64 16.84
CA PRO A 67 -1.82 -11.18 18.02
C PRO A 67 -0.39 -10.66 18.18
N TYR A 68 0.36 -10.53 17.09
CA TYR A 68 1.72 -10.00 17.14
C TYR A 68 1.77 -8.57 17.74
N PHE A 69 0.95 -7.65 17.22
CA PHE A 69 0.96 -6.27 17.72
C PHE A 69 0.31 -6.13 19.10
N THR A 70 -0.70 -6.93 19.43
CA THR A 70 -1.35 -6.88 20.76
C THR A 70 -0.55 -7.57 21.85
N MET A 71 -0.04 -8.78 21.61
CA MET A 71 0.60 -9.61 22.64
C MET A 71 2.10 -9.35 22.73
N VAL A 72 2.79 -9.27 21.58
CA VAL A 72 4.26 -9.08 21.55
C VAL A 72 4.60 -7.60 21.68
N CYS A 73 3.97 -6.75 20.88
CA CYS A 73 4.25 -5.30 20.87
C CYS A 73 3.46 -4.51 21.93
N LYS A 74 2.49 -5.15 22.59
CA LYS A 74 1.66 -4.54 23.65
C LYS A 74 0.94 -3.26 23.22
N MET A 75 0.54 -3.19 21.95
CA MET A 75 -0.29 -2.11 21.43
C MET A 75 -1.76 -2.36 21.79
N ASP A 76 -2.55 -1.28 21.88
CA ASP A 76 -4.00 -1.40 21.97
C ASP A 76 -4.56 -2.07 20.69
N ARG A 77 -5.75 -2.66 20.80
CA ARG A 77 -6.35 -3.45 19.72
C ARG A 77 -6.58 -2.65 18.44
N VAL A 78 -6.92 -1.37 18.55
CA VAL A 78 -7.17 -0.51 17.40
C VAL A 78 -5.86 -0.26 16.66
N THR A 79 -4.85 0.22 17.38
CA THR A 79 -3.51 0.43 16.82
C THR A 79 -2.94 -0.86 16.24
N ALA A 80 -3.11 -1.99 16.93
CA ALA A 80 -2.62 -3.29 16.47
C ALA A 80 -3.29 -3.75 15.18
N TYR A 81 -4.62 -3.64 15.08
CA TYR A 81 -5.37 -4.01 13.90
C TYR A 81 -4.95 -3.18 12.68
N TYR A 82 -4.95 -1.86 12.83
CA TYR A 82 -4.57 -0.98 11.72
C TYR A 82 -3.10 -1.09 11.36
N SER A 83 -2.20 -1.36 12.33
CA SER A 83 -0.79 -1.67 12.07
C SER A 83 -0.61 -2.96 11.25
N ALA A 84 -1.42 -3.98 11.54
CA ALA A 84 -1.37 -5.27 10.87
C ALA A 84 -1.90 -5.21 9.44
N MET A 85 -3.05 -4.56 9.23
CA MET A 85 -3.72 -4.60 7.94
C MET A 85 -2.86 -3.95 6.83
N PRO A 86 -2.70 -4.63 5.68
CA PRO A 86 -2.00 -4.06 4.54
C PRO A 86 -2.94 -3.06 3.87
N GLY A 87 -2.50 -1.82 3.72
CA GLY A 87 -3.30 -0.75 3.11
C GLY A 87 -2.43 0.44 2.78
N GLY A 88 -3.00 1.44 2.12
CA GLY A 88 -2.31 2.70 1.91
C GLY A 88 -1.87 3.27 3.25
N LEU A 89 -0.59 3.66 3.35
CA LEU A 89 0.03 4.20 4.59
C LEU A 89 -0.89 5.22 5.26
N GLN A 90 -1.49 6.09 4.47
CA GLN A 90 -2.23 7.25 4.96
C GLN A 90 -3.66 6.91 5.31
N ASP A 91 -4.23 5.91 4.65
CA ASP A 91 -5.59 5.44 4.93
C ASP A 91 -5.60 4.69 6.26
N MET A 92 -4.61 3.82 6.51
CA MET A 92 -4.53 3.08 7.77
C MET A 92 -4.27 4.00 8.96
N ILE A 93 -3.50 5.07 8.77
CA ILE A 93 -3.32 6.10 9.79
C ILE A 93 -4.65 6.81 10.07
N LEU A 94 -5.37 7.24 9.02
CA LEU A 94 -6.64 7.95 9.16
C LEU A 94 -7.70 7.09 9.87
N PHE A 95 -7.91 5.86 9.41
CA PHE A 95 -8.87 4.95 10.04
C PHE A 95 -8.50 4.58 11.47
N GLY A 96 -7.20 4.40 11.71
CA GLY A 96 -6.70 4.19 13.05
C GLY A 96 -6.99 5.38 13.95
N GLU A 97 -6.73 6.61 13.47
CA GLU A 97 -7.02 7.85 14.20
C GLU A 97 -8.52 7.99 14.53
N GLU A 98 -9.38 7.81 13.52
CA GLU A 98 -10.84 7.86 13.69
C GLU A 98 -11.37 6.81 14.67
N ALA A 99 -10.71 5.66 14.73
CA ALA A 99 -11.02 4.59 15.67
C ALA A 99 -10.35 4.77 17.06
N GLY A 100 -9.60 5.85 17.29
CA GLY A 100 -8.94 6.16 18.56
C GLY A 100 -7.57 5.51 18.76
N GLY A 101 -6.95 5.03 17.68
CA GLY A 101 -5.62 4.43 17.66
C GLY A 101 -4.48 5.44 17.71
N ASN A 102 -3.28 4.95 18.01
CA ASN A 102 -2.07 5.75 18.12
C ASN A 102 -1.49 6.08 16.74
N VAL A 103 -1.78 7.29 16.26
CA VAL A 103 -1.30 7.84 14.98
C VAL A 103 0.21 7.70 14.81
N ARG A 104 0.99 7.93 15.89
CA ARG A 104 2.45 7.90 15.85
C ARG A 104 2.97 6.47 15.63
N ALA A 105 2.40 5.49 16.33
CA ALA A 105 2.73 4.07 16.14
C ALA A 105 2.38 3.60 14.72
N LEU A 106 1.16 3.90 14.25
CA LEU A 106 0.69 3.56 12.91
C LEU A 106 1.60 4.16 11.83
N SER A 107 1.94 5.44 11.98
CA SER A 107 2.83 6.14 11.07
C SER A 107 4.19 5.45 10.97
N LEU A 108 4.82 5.12 12.10
CA LEU A 108 6.14 4.52 12.12
C LEU A 108 6.15 3.08 11.62
N VAL A 109 5.15 2.26 11.98
CA VAL A 109 5.04 0.87 11.52
C VAL A 109 4.87 0.82 10.00
N HIS A 110 3.90 1.56 9.45
CA HIS A 110 3.65 1.54 8.01
C HIS A 110 4.74 2.26 7.21
N ALA A 111 5.31 3.36 7.71
CA ALA A 111 6.45 4.01 7.05
C ALA A 111 7.64 3.05 6.99
N THR A 112 7.89 2.28 8.06
CA THR A 112 8.94 1.25 8.09
C THR A 112 8.67 0.15 7.09
N ARG A 113 7.42 -0.31 6.98
CA ARG A 113 7.02 -1.29 5.97
C ARG A 113 7.32 -0.80 4.55
N VAL A 114 6.87 0.42 4.22
CA VAL A 114 7.09 0.97 2.88
C VAL A 114 8.59 1.19 2.63
N LEU A 115 9.32 1.75 3.58
CA LEU A 115 10.77 1.95 3.49
C LEU A 115 11.50 0.65 3.18
N LEU A 116 11.23 -0.41 3.95
CA LEU A 116 11.88 -1.71 3.75
C LEU A 116 11.56 -2.29 2.38
N ILE A 117 10.30 -2.24 1.95
CA ILE A 117 9.90 -2.85 0.68
C ILE A 117 10.48 -2.08 -0.52
N VAL A 118 10.43 -0.74 -0.50
CA VAL A 118 11.03 0.09 -1.54
C VAL A 118 12.54 -0.11 -1.65
N SER A 119 13.20 -0.45 -0.53
CA SER A 119 14.64 -0.68 -0.49
C SER A 119 15.01 -2.10 -0.91
N LEU A 120 14.29 -3.11 -0.41
CA LEU A 120 14.64 -4.52 -0.56
C LEU A 120 14.09 -5.13 -1.85
N ALA A 121 12.89 -4.75 -2.31
CA ALA A 121 12.28 -5.37 -3.49
C ALA A 121 13.14 -5.20 -4.76
N PRO A 122 13.71 -4.00 -5.08
CA PRO A 122 14.63 -3.86 -6.22
C PRO A 122 15.89 -4.74 -6.09
N ILE A 123 16.42 -4.89 -4.88
CA ILE A 123 17.60 -5.72 -4.60
C ILE A 123 17.26 -7.20 -4.84
N ILE A 124 16.09 -7.65 -4.36
CA ILE A 124 15.61 -9.02 -4.59
C ILE A 124 15.46 -9.29 -6.09
N LEU A 125 14.79 -8.39 -6.81
CA LEU A 125 14.55 -8.52 -8.25
C LEU A 125 15.86 -8.60 -9.04
N THR A 126 16.81 -7.71 -8.76
CA THR A 126 18.08 -7.64 -9.51
C THR A 126 19.07 -8.72 -9.12
N SER A 127 19.25 -8.96 -7.82
CA SER A 127 20.34 -9.82 -7.29
C SER A 127 19.94 -11.29 -7.18
N PHE A 128 18.65 -11.58 -6.99
CA PHE A 128 18.17 -12.96 -6.79
C PHE A 128 17.32 -13.47 -7.96
N MET A 129 16.57 -12.59 -8.64
CA MET A 129 15.73 -12.98 -9.78
C MET A 129 16.35 -12.64 -11.14
N GLY A 130 17.48 -11.94 -11.18
CA GLY A 130 18.17 -11.56 -12.42
C GLY A 130 17.37 -10.60 -13.31
N ILE A 131 16.40 -9.88 -12.74
CA ILE A 131 15.52 -8.94 -13.46
C ILE A 131 16.20 -7.58 -13.59
N THR A 132 16.24 -7.06 -14.81
CA THR A 132 16.70 -5.69 -15.07
C THR A 132 15.60 -4.68 -14.78
N LEU A 133 15.98 -3.50 -14.30
CA LEU A 133 15.07 -2.40 -13.94
C LEU A 133 15.20 -1.24 -14.94
N ASP A 134 15.34 -1.56 -16.21
CA ASP A 134 15.66 -0.65 -17.30
C ASP A 134 14.46 -0.27 -18.17
N ASN A 135 13.29 -0.88 -17.93
CA ASN A 135 12.08 -0.46 -18.65
C ASN A 135 11.68 0.96 -18.22
N PRO A 136 11.37 1.85 -19.17
CA PRO A 136 10.98 3.21 -18.86
C PRO A 136 9.65 3.23 -18.09
N VAL A 137 9.59 4.00 -17.01
CA VAL A 137 8.36 4.18 -16.19
C VAL A 137 7.19 4.76 -16.97
N GLY A 138 7.48 5.46 -18.07
CA GLY A 138 6.53 6.05 -19.01
C GLY A 138 7.26 6.58 -20.23
N ALA A 139 6.52 7.03 -21.24
CA ALA A 139 7.11 7.71 -22.38
C ALA A 139 7.54 9.14 -21.99
N PRO A 140 8.59 9.72 -22.61
CA PRO A 140 8.93 11.12 -22.42
C PRO A 140 7.75 12.03 -22.76
N ALA A 141 7.54 13.11 -22.00
CA ALA A 141 6.44 14.05 -22.25
C ALA A 141 6.43 14.63 -23.67
N SER A 142 7.61 14.83 -24.25
CA SER A 142 7.78 15.32 -25.64
C SER A 142 7.27 14.34 -26.70
N SER A 143 7.11 13.06 -26.37
CA SER A 143 6.64 12.02 -27.28
C SER A 143 5.14 11.73 -27.18
N LEU A 144 4.47 12.28 -26.16
CA LEU A 144 3.05 12.04 -25.93
C LEU A 144 2.18 13.11 -26.59
N PRO A 145 0.99 12.73 -27.12
CA PRO A 145 0.02 13.71 -27.60
C PRO A 145 -0.38 14.68 -26.48
N VAL A 146 -0.30 15.98 -26.76
CA VAL A 146 -0.71 17.02 -25.79
C VAL A 146 -2.16 16.82 -25.35
N THR A 147 -3.03 16.38 -26.26
CA THR A 147 -4.43 16.06 -25.96
C THR A 147 -4.56 14.98 -24.89
N GLU A 148 -3.83 13.86 -25.00
CA GLU A 148 -3.87 12.80 -23.98
C GLU A 148 -3.30 13.29 -22.64
N MET A 149 -2.24 14.11 -22.66
CA MET A 149 -1.72 14.72 -21.43
C MET A 149 -2.73 15.63 -20.74
N LEU A 150 -3.49 16.43 -21.51
CA LEU A 150 -4.56 17.27 -20.98
C LEU A 150 -5.72 16.44 -20.43
N ILE A 151 -6.10 15.36 -21.12
CA ILE A 151 -7.14 14.43 -20.64
C ILE A 151 -6.69 13.77 -19.34
N MET A 152 -5.45 13.31 -19.25
CA MET A 152 -4.89 12.73 -18.02
C MET A 152 -4.85 13.74 -16.86
N ALA A 153 -4.45 14.99 -17.13
CA ALA A 153 -4.47 16.05 -16.13
C ALA A 153 -5.89 16.37 -15.66
N ALA A 154 -6.85 16.41 -16.59
CA ALA A 154 -8.27 16.58 -16.27
C ALA A 154 -8.80 15.40 -15.45
N ALA A 155 -8.48 14.16 -15.83
CA ALA A 155 -8.85 12.95 -15.09
C ALA A 155 -8.28 12.96 -13.67
N ALA A 156 -7.03 13.40 -13.49
CA ALA A 156 -6.41 13.57 -12.19
C ALA A 156 -7.17 14.56 -11.29
N LEU A 157 -7.53 15.73 -11.82
CA LEU A 157 -8.21 16.78 -11.05
C LEU A 157 -9.68 16.45 -10.80
N ILE A 158 -10.41 16.05 -11.84
CA ILE A 158 -11.83 15.68 -11.77
C ILE A 158 -11.99 14.47 -10.87
N GLY A 159 -11.17 13.44 -11.05
CA GLY A 159 -11.19 12.23 -10.24
C GLY A 159 -10.92 12.55 -8.77
N TRP A 160 -9.85 13.30 -8.48
CA TRP A 160 -9.52 13.65 -7.09
C TRP A 160 -10.62 14.51 -6.44
N LYS A 161 -11.03 15.61 -7.07
CA LYS A 161 -12.04 16.51 -6.48
C LYS A 161 -13.43 15.90 -6.46
N GLY A 162 -13.77 15.04 -7.42
CA GLY A 162 -15.01 14.28 -7.43
C GLY A 162 -15.06 13.29 -6.26
N ALA A 163 -14.01 12.47 -6.11
CA ALA A 163 -13.88 11.50 -5.03
C ALA A 163 -13.85 12.18 -3.65
N GLU A 164 -13.17 13.32 -3.51
CA GLU A 164 -13.12 14.10 -2.27
C GLU A 164 -14.50 14.63 -1.86
N ARG A 165 -15.31 15.11 -2.82
CA ARG A 165 -16.67 15.62 -2.55
C ARG A 165 -17.64 14.55 -2.06
N VAL A 166 -17.49 13.31 -2.55
CA VAL A 166 -18.35 12.20 -2.11
C VAL A 166 -17.80 11.50 -0.86
N GLY A 167 -16.73 12.03 -0.25
CA GLY A 167 -16.12 11.45 0.94
C GLY A 167 -15.41 10.11 0.68
N MET A 168 -14.97 9.85 -0.55
CA MET A 168 -14.30 8.60 -0.91
C MET A 168 -12.92 8.52 -0.26
N PHE A 169 -12.64 7.40 0.39
CA PHE A 169 -11.32 7.11 0.96
C PHE A 169 -10.26 7.03 -0.14
N GLY A 170 -9.02 7.46 0.16
CA GLY A 170 -7.96 7.49 -0.84
C GLY A 170 -8.29 8.33 -2.08
N ALA A 171 -9.13 9.36 -1.96
CA ALA A 171 -9.65 10.17 -3.08
C ALA A 171 -8.57 10.63 -4.07
N SER A 172 -7.37 10.97 -3.59
CA SER A 172 -6.25 11.40 -4.42
C SER A 172 -5.64 10.29 -5.29
N ILE A 173 -5.99 9.01 -5.10
CA ILE A 173 -5.53 7.89 -5.93
C ILE A 173 -6.73 7.23 -6.60
N ILE A 174 -7.73 6.84 -5.82
CA ILE A 174 -8.89 6.05 -6.31
C ILE A 174 -9.71 6.85 -7.32
N GLY A 175 -9.99 8.13 -7.03
CA GLY A 175 -10.75 8.98 -7.95
C GLY A 175 -10.08 9.13 -9.32
N PRO A 176 -8.82 9.62 -9.38
CA PRO A 176 -8.05 9.71 -10.62
C PRO A 176 -7.94 8.38 -11.37
N MET A 177 -7.77 7.28 -10.66
CA MET A 177 -7.70 5.93 -11.23
C MET A 177 -9.01 5.52 -11.90
N ILE A 178 -10.16 5.73 -11.25
CA ILE A 178 -11.46 5.41 -11.84
C ILE A 178 -11.67 6.23 -13.11
N VAL A 179 -11.42 7.54 -13.07
CA VAL A 179 -11.64 8.40 -14.24
C VAL A 179 -10.67 8.05 -15.37
N ALA A 180 -9.40 7.80 -15.07
CA ALA A 180 -8.42 7.39 -16.07
C ALA A 180 -8.72 5.99 -16.66
N ALA A 181 -9.22 5.06 -15.85
CA ALA A 181 -9.67 3.75 -16.32
C ALA A 181 -10.86 3.90 -17.29
N ILE A 182 -11.83 4.76 -16.97
CA ILE A 182 -12.94 5.07 -17.89
C ILE A 182 -12.36 5.62 -19.20
N CYS A 183 -11.47 6.62 -19.14
CA CYS A 183 -10.85 7.17 -20.35
C CYS A 183 -10.10 6.11 -21.16
N SER A 184 -9.37 5.19 -20.52
CA SER A 184 -8.65 4.12 -21.21
C SER A 184 -9.61 3.10 -21.85
N LEU A 185 -10.67 2.71 -21.14
CA LEU A 185 -11.67 1.77 -21.63
C LEU A 185 -12.55 2.36 -22.76
N THR A 186 -12.70 3.68 -22.81
CA THR A 186 -13.41 4.38 -23.88
C THR A 186 -12.49 4.87 -25.00
N ASP A 187 -11.24 4.39 -25.06
CA ASP A 187 -10.27 4.71 -26.12
C ASP A 187 -9.91 6.22 -26.20
N LEU A 188 -10.05 6.95 -25.08
CA LEU A 188 -9.69 8.37 -24.99
C LEU A 188 -8.21 8.60 -24.64
N ILE A 189 -7.60 7.63 -23.97
CA ILE A 189 -6.16 7.62 -23.66
C ILE A 189 -5.59 6.24 -23.92
N HIS A 190 -4.37 6.20 -24.44
CA HIS A 190 -3.67 4.95 -24.80
C HIS A 190 -2.36 4.82 -24.02
N SER A 191 -1.88 5.93 -23.48
CA SER A 191 -0.61 6.01 -22.77
C SER A 191 -0.80 6.26 -21.27
N ARG A 192 0.18 5.81 -20.50
CA ARG A 192 0.35 6.22 -19.10
C ARG A 192 0.82 7.69 -19.03
N PRO A 193 0.76 8.34 -17.85
CA PRO A 193 1.38 9.64 -17.64
C PRO A 193 2.86 9.64 -18.06
N PRO A 194 3.37 10.80 -18.51
CA PRO A 194 4.76 10.90 -18.93
C PRO A 194 5.72 10.51 -17.81
N ALA A 195 6.90 10.00 -18.19
CA ALA A 195 7.92 9.56 -17.25
C ALA A 195 8.25 10.63 -16.20
N GLU A 196 8.35 11.89 -16.64
CA GLU A 196 8.65 13.05 -15.80
C GLU A 196 7.59 13.24 -14.71
N ALA A 197 6.31 13.03 -15.03
CA ALA A 197 5.22 13.13 -14.06
C ALA A 197 5.28 11.98 -13.03
N ILE A 198 5.55 10.75 -13.49
CA ILE A 198 5.67 9.59 -12.58
C ILE A 198 6.89 9.75 -11.66
N LEU A 199 8.02 10.20 -12.18
CA LEU A 199 9.23 10.47 -11.40
C LEU A 199 9.01 11.61 -10.39
N PHE A 200 8.31 12.68 -10.81
CA PHE A 200 7.88 13.75 -9.92
C PHE A 200 7.03 13.20 -8.78
N ALA A 201 6.03 12.35 -9.10
CA ALA A 201 5.18 11.74 -8.09
C ALA A 201 5.97 10.89 -7.10
N GLN A 202 6.87 10.03 -7.59
CA GLN A 202 7.70 9.14 -6.79
C GLN A 202 8.64 9.92 -5.87
N PHE A 203 9.18 11.06 -6.34
CA PHE A 203 10.00 11.95 -5.52
C PHE A 203 9.23 12.49 -4.31
N PHE A 204 8.03 13.03 -4.52
CA PHE A 204 7.22 13.61 -3.44
C PHE A 204 6.61 12.57 -2.49
N ILE A 205 6.29 11.38 -2.98
CA ILE A 205 5.86 10.27 -2.13
C ILE A 205 7.05 9.79 -1.27
N GLY A 206 8.21 9.58 -1.90
CA GLY A 206 9.42 9.12 -1.23
C GLY A 206 9.98 10.10 -0.20
N THR A 207 9.88 11.42 -0.44
CA THR A 207 10.23 12.44 0.56
C THR A 207 9.25 12.43 1.73
N GLY A 208 7.94 12.30 1.47
CA GLY A 208 6.91 12.20 2.51
C GLY A 208 7.14 11.04 3.48
N ILE A 209 7.55 9.87 2.99
CA ILE A 209 7.90 8.71 3.84
C ILE A 209 9.07 9.04 4.77
N GLY A 210 10.14 9.65 4.24
CA GLY A 210 11.31 10.01 5.04
C GLY A 210 11.02 11.09 6.10
N VAL A 211 10.16 12.07 5.77
CA VAL A 211 9.69 13.08 6.73
C VAL A 211 8.92 12.46 7.90
N GLY A 212 8.30 11.29 7.72
CA GLY A 212 7.60 10.56 8.79
C GLY A 212 8.48 10.22 10.01
N TYR A 213 9.80 10.23 9.85
CA TYR A 213 10.77 9.92 10.90
C TYR A 213 11.30 11.15 11.66
N VAL A 214 10.84 12.36 11.32
CA VAL A 214 11.26 13.58 12.03
C VAL A 214 10.89 13.47 13.51
N GLY A 215 11.86 13.76 14.37
CA GLY A 215 11.71 13.73 15.82
C GLY A 215 11.47 12.34 16.41
N VAL A 216 11.83 11.26 15.69
CA VAL A 216 11.72 9.89 16.23
C VAL A 216 12.68 9.69 17.40
N THR A 217 12.15 9.21 18.51
CA THR A 217 12.95 8.90 19.71
C THR A 217 13.52 7.48 19.64
N VAL A 218 14.60 7.22 20.39
CA VAL A 218 15.17 5.86 20.51
C VAL A 218 14.13 4.86 21.03
N LYS A 219 13.24 5.30 21.94
CA LYS A 219 12.16 4.47 22.47
C LYS A 219 11.15 4.09 21.38
N GLU A 220 10.75 5.04 20.54
CA GLU A 220 9.87 4.79 19.40
C GLU A 220 10.53 3.92 18.33
N LEU A 221 11.84 4.13 18.07
CA LEU A 221 12.62 3.28 17.17
C LEU A 221 12.59 1.82 17.64
N ARG A 222 12.89 1.58 18.92
CA ARG A 222 12.85 0.23 19.50
C ARG A 222 11.45 -0.37 19.53
N ASN A 223 10.43 0.41 19.84
CA ASN A 223 9.09 -0.13 20.08
C ASN A 223 8.22 -0.24 18.82
N TYR A 224 8.44 0.60 17.80
CA TYR A 224 7.59 0.68 16.62
C TYR A 224 8.34 0.33 15.33
N VAL A 225 9.56 0.83 15.16
CA VAL A 225 10.34 0.54 13.94
C VAL A 225 10.82 -0.91 13.96
N VAL A 226 11.38 -1.40 15.07
CA VAL A 226 11.77 -2.82 15.19
C VAL A 226 10.56 -3.74 15.01
N SER A 227 9.42 -3.39 15.61
CA SER A 227 8.19 -4.16 15.43
C SER A 227 7.72 -4.17 13.97
N GLY A 228 7.83 -3.03 13.28
CA GLY A 228 7.57 -2.94 11.85
C GLY A 228 8.52 -3.81 11.01
N VAL A 229 9.82 -3.84 11.34
CA VAL A 229 10.82 -4.68 10.66
C VAL A 229 10.48 -6.16 10.80
N VAL A 230 10.22 -6.62 12.03
CA VAL A 230 9.86 -8.02 12.30
C VAL A 230 8.56 -8.37 11.59
N TYR A 231 7.57 -7.48 11.65
CA TYR A 231 6.30 -7.71 10.96
C TYR A 231 6.46 -7.79 9.44
N VAL A 232 7.30 -6.96 8.84
CA VAL A 232 7.63 -7.03 7.41
C VAL A 232 8.26 -8.37 7.05
N ALA A 233 9.14 -8.91 7.89
CA ALA A 233 9.70 -10.25 7.67
C ALA A 233 8.61 -11.33 7.69
N LEU A 234 7.65 -11.26 8.64
CA LEU A 234 6.50 -12.17 8.67
C LEU A 234 5.64 -12.04 7.41
N LEU A 235 5.36 -10.81 6.97
CA LEU A 235 4.61 -10.56 5.73
C LEU A 235 5.36 -11.06 4.49
N ALA A 236 6.69 -10.96 4.49
CA ALA A 236 7.52 -11.45 3.39
C ALA A 236 7.45 -12.98 3.28
N VAL A 237 7.49 -13.71 4.40
CA VAL A 237 7.30 -15.17 4.41
C VAL A 237 5.92 -15.54 3.85
N LEU A 238 4.87 -14.86 4.31
CA LEU A 238 3.51 -15.03 3.79
C LEU A 238 3.42 -14.73 2.29
N ALA A 239 4.05 -13.66 1.83
CA ALA A 239 4.09 -13.29 0.41
C ALA A 239 4.80 -14.35 -0.43
N VAL A 240 5.92 -14.89 0.05
CA VAL A 240 6.63 -16.00 -0.61
C VAL A 240 5.73 -17.23 -0.70
N ILE A 241 5.06 -17.63 0.37
CA ILE A 241 4.15 -18.79 0.37
C ILE A 241 3.07 -18.63 -0.72
N PHE A 242 2.40 -17.48 -0.78
CA PHE A 242 1.34 -17.26 -1.77
C PHE A 242 1.87 -17.10 -3.20
N SER A 243 3.03 -16.45 -3.36
CA SER A 243 3.72 -16.36 -4.64
C SER A 243 4.06 -17.76 -5.17
N GLU A 244 4.64 -18.62 -4.33
CA GLU A 244 4.96 -20.01 -4.68
C GLU A 244 3.71 -20.83 -5.01
N ILE A 245 2.61 -20.66 -4.27
CA ILE A 245 1.33 -21.32 -4.59
C ILE A 245 0.90 -20.97 -6.02
N VAL A 246 0.91 -19.69 -6.37
CA VAL A 246 0.50 -19.21 -7.70
C VAL A 246 1.44 -19.70 -8.80
N VAL A 247 2.75 -19.73 -8.54
CA VAL A 247 3.76 -20.22 -9.50
C VAL A 247 3.62 -21.72 -9.73
N LEU A 248 3.57 -22.51 -8.66
CA LEU A 248 3.51 -23.98 -8.74
C LEU A 248 2.20 -24.49 -9.32
N THR A 249 1.11 -23.73 -9.16
CA THR A 249 -0.20 -24.05 -9.77
C THR A 249 -0.32 -23.54 -11.21
N GLY A 250 0.68 -22.83 -11.73
CA GLY A 250 0.67 -22.29 -13.09
C GLY A 250 -0.28 -21.11 -13.29
N LEU A 251 -0.69 -20.43 -12.21
CA LEU A 251 -1.60 -19.29 -12.26
C LEU A 251 -0.90 -17.99 -12.67
N ALA A 252 0.39 -17.83 -12.39
CA ALA A 252 1.18 -16.70 -12.87
C ALA A 252 2.69 -17.01 -12.90
N PRO A 253 3.47 -16.31 -13.74
CA PRO A 253 4.92 -16.32 -13.70
C PRO A 253 5.49 -15.84 -12.34
N PRO A 254 6.73 -16.24 -11.99
CA PRO A 254 7.36 -15.86 -10.71
C PRO A 254 7.42 -14.35 -10.45
N LEU A 255 7.71 -13.54 -11.48
CA LEU A 255 7.79 -12.09 -11.34
C LEU A 255 6.43 -11.48 -10.97
N ASP A 256 5.37 -11.88 -11.67
CA ASP A 256 4.02 -11.37 -11.46
C ASP A 256 3.45 -11.81 -10.11
N GLY A 257 3.68 -13.09 -9.74
CA GLY A 257 3.34 -13.64 -8.43
C GLY A 257 4.03 -12.90 -7.28
N PHE A 258 5.34 -12.66 -7.41
CA PHE A 258 6.12 -11.95 -6.40
C PHE A 258 5.58 -10.53 -6.19
N LEU A 259 5.38 -9.78 -7.27
CA LEU A 259 4.91 -8.39 -7.18
C LEU A 259 3.46 -8.29 -6.68
N ALA A 260 2.57 -9.18 -7.12
CA ALA A 260 1.16 -9.17 -6.71
C ALA A 260 0.95 -9.44 -5.21
N PHE A 261 1.74 -10.36 -4.63
CA PHE A 261 1.64 -10.73 -3.22
C PHE A 261 2.62 -9.98 -2.31
N ALA A 262 3.59 -9.23 -2.86
CA ALA A 262 4.47 -8.41 -2.06
C ALA A 262 3.66 -7.43 -1.16
N PRO A 263 4.00 -7.30 0.13
CA PRO A 263 3.25 -6.49 1.10
C PRO A 263 3.52 -4.98 0.95
N GLY A 264 3.83 -4.52 -0.27
CA GLY A 264 4.16 -3.15 -0.63
C GLY A 264 2.95 -2.25 -0.74
N GLY A 265 3.20 -0.94 -0.81
CA GLY A 265 2.16 0.01 -1.20
C GLY A 265 1.80 -0.15 -2.68
N GLN A 266 0.53 0.09 -3.01
CA GLN A 266 0.03 -0.03 -4.39
C GLN A 266 0.88 0.81 -5.35
N ALA A 267 1.15 2.05 -4.95
CA ALA A 267 1.96 3.01 -5.66
C ALA A 267 3.32 2.45 -6.11
N GLU A 268 4.07 1.90 -5.17
CA GLU A 268 5.43 1.44 -5.39
C GLU A 268 5.45 0.12 -6.16
N MET A 269 4.49 -0.78 -5.91
CA MET A 269 4.41 -2.04 -6.64
C MET A 269 4.00 -1.85 -8.10
N THR A 270 3.13 -0.87 -8.39
CA THR A 270 2.82 -0.46 -9.77
C THR A 270 4.07 0.03 -10.49
N VAL A 271 4.88 0.89 -9.86
CA VAL A 271 6.13 1.37 -10.48
C VAL A 271 7.10 0.22 -10.69
N LEU A 272 7.26 -0.70 -9.72
CA LEU A 272 8.12 -1.87 -9.89
C LEU A 272 7.66 -2.75 -11.04
N ALA A 273 6.37 -3.06 -11.13
CA ALA A 273 5.81 -3.83 -12.23
C ALA A 273 6.08 -3.20 -13.60
N ILE A 274 6.01 -1.87 -13.69
CA ILE A 274 6.34 -1.14 -14.92
C ILE A 274 7.83 -1.33 -15.28
N ILE A 275 8.74 -1.04 -14.35
CA ILE A 275 10.18 -1.04 -14.66
C ILE A 275 10.78 -2.44 -14.80
N THR A 276 10.15 -3.46 -14.22
CA THR A 276 10.52 -4.87 -14.40
C THR A 276 9.89 -5.50 -15.64
N GLY A 277 8.94 -4.81 -16.30
CA GLY A 277 8.19 -5.37 -17.42
C GLY A 277 7.22 -6.50 -17.03
N ALA A 278 6.76 -6.51 -15.77
CA ALA A 278 5.77 -7.47 -15.28
C ALA A 278 4.38 -7.21 -15.90
N ASP A 279 3.48 -8.19 -15.81
CA ASP A 279 2.08 -7.96 -16.17
C ASP A 279 1.45 -6.97 -15.19
N LEU A 280 1.36 -5.72 -15.63
CA LEU A 280 0.82 -4.63 -14.84
C LEU A 280 -0.66 -4.84 -14.53
N GLY A 281 -1.43 -5.43 -15.45
CA GLY A 281 -2.84 -5.73 -15.24
C GLY A 281 -2.99 -6.71 -14.09
N TYR A 282 -2.20 -7.79 -14.10
CA TYR A 282 -2.17 -8.78 -13.03
C TYR A 282 -1.87 -8.14 -11.68
N VAL A 283 -0.76 -7.41 -11.57
CA VAL A 283 -0.31 -6.78 -10.31
C VAL A 283 -1.34 -5.76 -9.79
N VAL A 284 -1.87 -4.91 -10.69
CA VAL A 284 -2.87 -3.90 -10.32
C VAL A 284 -4.15 -4.55 -9.82
N VAL A 285 -4.68 -5.55 -10.52
CA VAL A 285 -5.93 -6.23 -10.11
C VAL A 285 -5.77 -6.80 -8.70
N HIS A 286 -4.65 -7.47 -8.40
CA HIS A 286 -4.41 -8.02 -7.06
C HIS A 286 -4.34 -6.94 -5.99
N HIS A 287 -3.60 -5.86 -6.22
CA HIS A 287 -3.50 -4.78 -5.24
C HIS A 287 -4.80 -3.99 -5.07
N LEU A 288 -5.59 -3.83 -6.13
CA LEU A 288 -6.91 -3.18 -6.05
C LEU A 288 -7.91 -4.03 -5.30
N THR A 289 -8.00 -5.33 -5.59
CA THR A 289 -8.84 -6.25 -4.81
C THR A 289 -8.45 -6.21 -3.34
N ARG A 290 -7.15 -6.26 -3.04
CA ARG A 290 -6.64 -6.13 -1.67
C ARG A 290 -7.07 -4.81 -1.01
N LEU A 291 -6.92 -3.68 -1.71
CA LEU A 291 -7.29 -2.37 -1.21
C LEU A 291 -8.80 -2.28 -0.93
N ILE A 292 -9.64 -2.72 -1.86
CA ILE A 292 -11.10 -2.71 -1.72
C ILE A 292 -11.52 -3.55 -0.52
N LEU A 293 -10.98 -4.77 -0.39
CA LEU A 293 -11.31 -5.67 0.73
C LEU A 293 -10.90 -5.07 2.08
N VAL A 294 -9.73 -4.42 2.15
CA VAL A 294 -9.25 -3.79 3.39
C VAL A 294 -10.08 -2.55 3.74
N ILE A 295 -10.39 -1.68 2.77
CA ILE A 295 -11.20 -0.48 3.02
C ILE A 295 -12.62 -0.85 3.45
N LEU A 296 -13.25 -1.82 2.77
CA LEU A 296 -14.59 -2.27 3.12
C LEU A 296 -14.61 -3.08 4.43
N GLY A 297 -13.55 -3.85 4.70
CA GLY A 297 -13.41 -4.67 5.89
C GLY A 297 -13.04 -3.90 7.16
N ALA A 298 -12.21 -2.86 7.04
CA ALA A 298 -11.70 -2.06 8.16
C ALA A 298 -12.78 -1.58 9.15
N PRO A 299 -13.88 -0.90 8.72
CA PRO A 299 -14.91 -0.45 9.64
C PRO A 299 -15.73 -1.60 10.26
N VAL A 300 -15.87 -2.73 9.55
CA VAL A 300 -16.57 -3.92 10.06
C VAL A 300 -15.77 -4.55 11.20
N PHE A 301 -14.46 -4.71 11.00
CA PHE A 301 -13.57 -5.26 12.03
C PHE A 301 -13.37 -4.31 13.20
N ALA A 302 -13.30 -2.99 12.97
CA ALA A 302 -13.24 -2.01 14.05
C ALA A 302 -14.44 -2.13 15.01
N LYS A 303 -15.66 -2.32 14.48
CA LYS A 303 -16.87 -2.55 15.29
C LYS A 303 -16.82 -3.86 16.08
N ILE A 304 -16.24 -4.91 15.51
CA ILE A 304 -16.07 -6.20 16.19
C ILE A 304 -15.05 -6.09 17.33
N LEU A 305 -13.95 -5.36 17.11
CA LEU A 305 -12.87 -5.17 18.08
C LEU A 305 -13.23 -4.20 19.22
N ALA A 306 -14.18 -3.28 18.99
CA ALA A 306 -14.70 -2.36 19.99
C ALA A 306 -15.62 -3.03 21.03
N LYS A 307 -16.03 -4.30 20.84
CA LYS A 307 -16.71 -5.05 21.90
C LYS A 307 -15.70 -5.45 22.99
N PRO A 308 -15.93 -5.09 24.26
CA PRO A 308 -15.15 -5.63 25.37
C PRO A 308 -15.26 -7.15 25.37
N LEU A 309 -14.16 -7.86 25.63
CA LEU A 309 -14.30 -9.27 26.01
C LEU A 309 -15.15 -9.34 27.28
N PRO A 310 -16.00 -10.36 27.45
CA PRO A 310 -16.64 -10.62 28.73
C PRO A 310 -15.54 -10.67 29.79
N ALA A 311 -15.72 -9.92 30.88
CA ALA A 311 -14.83 -10.05 32.03
C ALA A 311 -14.79 -11.53 32.39
N THR A 312 -13.58 -12.11 32.44
CA THR A 312 -13.39 -13.41 33.07
C THR A 312 -13.79 -13.20 34.53
N ASP A 313 -14.92 -13.78 34.93
CA ASP A 313 -15.37 -13.81 36.32
C ASP A 313 -14.28 -14.45 37.18
N ASP A 314 -13.49 -13.61 37.85
CA ASP A 314 -12.71 -14.02 39.03
C ASP A 314 -13.70 -14.23 40.18
N SER A 315 -14.47 -15.31 40.09
CA SER A 315 -15.36 -15.76 41.15
C SER A 315 -14.57 -16.61 42.15
N GLY A 316 -14.04 -15.93 43.17
CA GLY A 316 -14.10 -16.42 44.54
C GLY A 316 -12.92 -17.27 45.05
N SER A 317 -11.78 -16.64 45.34
CA SER A 317 -10.93 -17.07 46.45
C SER A 317 -11.14 -16.17 47.67
N GLY A 318 -12.33 -16.25 48.27
CA GLY A 318 -12.66 -15.65 49.56
C GLY A 318 -12.35 -16.62 50.70
N SER A 319 -11.14 -16.48 51.25
CA SER A 319 -10.70 -16.84 52.60
C SER A 319 -11.57 -17.78 53.45
N GLY A 320 -11.08 -19.01 53.68
CA GLY A 320 -11.50 -19.84 54.80
C GLY A 320 -10.65 -19.61 56.05
N LYS A 321 -11.30 -19.06 57.08
CA LYS A 321 -11.21 -19.39 58.52
C LYS A 321 -9.91 -19.10 59.30
N PRO A 322 -9.95 -19.20 60.65
CA PRO A 322 -11.08 -19.08 61.59
C PRO A 322 -11.01 -17.82 62.48
#